data_AF-A0A9W6HDR8-F1
#
_entry.id   AF-A0A9W6HDR8-F1
#
_cell.length_a   1.000
_cell.length_b   1.000
_cell.length_c   1.000
_cell.angle_alpha   90.00
_cell.angle_beta   90.00
_cell.angle_gamma   90.00
#
_symmetry.space_group_name_H-M   'P 1'
#
loop_
_entity.id
_entity.type
_entity.pdbx_description
1 polymer ?
#
loop_
_entity_poly.entity_id
_entity_poly.type
_entity_poly.pdbx_seq_one_letter_code
_entity_poly.pdbx_strand_id
1 'polypeptide(L)'
;MWTNVQFTGTLAAGASGSWYTWGWPPAWHVVWYLMPTTPKPGAPQVDWTIQVERGATDQCTYWIVARNLTTTPLTFEGRYAVLN
;
A
#
# COMPACT_ATOMS: atom_id res chain seq x y z
N MET A 1 -10.12 14.81 7.50
CA MET A 1 -9.33 13.56 7.46
C MET A 1 -10.26 12.36 7.44
N TRP A 2 -9.96 11.37 6.61
CA TRP A 2 -10.67 10.08 6.57
C TRP A 2 -9.75 8.97 6.06
N THR A 3 -10.12 7.71 6.29
CA THR A 3 -9.32 6.52 5.94
C THR A 3 -10.16 5.46 5.27
N ASN A 4 -9.57 4.66 4.38
CA ASN A 4 -10.24 3.48 3.80
C ASN A 4 -9.24 2.40 3.35
N VAL A 5 -9.73 1.21 3.03
CA VAL A 5 -9.01 0.15 2.32
C VAL A 5 -9.26 0.33 0.82
N GLN A 6 -8.18 0.39 0.02
CA GLN A 6 -8.31 0.49 -1.44
C GLN A 6 -8.20 -0.88 -2.13
N PHE A 7 -7.36 -1.77 -1.60
CA PHE A 7 -7.15 -3.10 -2.17
C PHE A 7 -6.69 -4.11 -1.10
N THR A 8 -6.78 -5.39 -1.44
CA THR A 8 -6.13 -6.48 -0.72
C THR A 8 -5.08 -7.14 -1.61
N GLY A 9 -4.04 -7.68 -1.00
CA GLY A 9 -2.94 -8.34 -1.68
C GLY A 9 -2.53 -9.63 -0.99
N THR A 10 -1.98 -10.55 -1.78
CA THR A 10 -1.35 -11.77 -1.29
C THR A 10 0.05 -11.87 -1.88
N LEU A 11 1.03 -12.16 -1.05
CA LEU A 11 2.42 -12.38 -1.45
C LEU A 11 2.89 -13.73 -0.93
N ALA A 12 3.56 -14.50 -1.79
CA ALA A 12 4.31 -15.67 -1.35
C ALA A 12 5.43 -15.25 -0.38
N ALA A 13 6.02 -16.23 0.32
CA ALA A 13 7.15 -16.01 1.23
C ALA A 13 8.29 -15.26 0.54
N GLY A 14 8.81 -14.19 1.17
CA GLY A 14 9.92 -13.39 0.63
C GLY A 14 9.63 -12.62 -0.67
N ALA A 15 8.42 -12.75 -1.24
CA ALA A 15 8.08 -12.18 -2.53
C ALA A 15 7.82 -10.69 -2.44
N SER A 16 7.98 -10.00 -3.57
CA SER A 16 7.58 -8.60 -3.74
C SER A 16 6.53 -8.50 -4.83
N GLY A 17 5.64 -7.52 -4.72
CA GLY A 17 4.61 -7.22 -5.69
C GLY A 17 4.40 -5.72 -5.82
N SER A 18 3.82 -5.30 -6.94
CA SER A 18 3.52 -3.89 -7.20
C SER A 18 2.03 -3.74 -7.51
N TRP A 19 1.42 -2.74 -6.88
CA TRP A 19 0.05 -2.29 -7.12
C TRP A 19 0.09 -0.83 -7.55
N TYR A 20 -0.96 -0.39 -8.22
CA TYR A 20 -1.13 1.03 -8.49
C TYR A 20 -2.60 1.44 -8.31
N THR A 21 -2.78 2.71 -7.96
CA THR A 21 -4.10 3.34 -7.85
C THR A 21 -3.98 4.73 -8.48
N TRP A 22 -4.92 5.07 -9.36
CA TRP A 22 -4.85 6.26 -10.21
C TRP A 22 -6.06 7.17 -9.97
N GLY A 23 -6.03 8.38 -10.51
CA GLY A 23 -7.16 9.32 -10.48
C GLY A 23 -7.27 10.12 -9.17
N TRP A 24 -6.19 10.20 -8.38
CA TRP A 24 -6.20 10.94 -7.12
C TRP A 24 -5.95 12.43 -7.35
N PRO A 25 -6.75 13.34 -6.76
CA PRO A 25 -6.48 14.76 -6.84
C PRO A 25 -5.10 15.10 -6.22
N PRO A 26 -4.21 15.81 -6.94
CA PRO A 26 -2.87 16.12 -6.45
C PRO A 26 -2.87 17.16 -5.31
N ALA A 27 -4.00 17.82 -5.06
CA ALA A 27 -4.19 18.69 -3.91
C ALA A 27 -4.43 17.91 -2.60
N TRP A 28 -4.67 16.60 -2.66
CA TRP A 28 -4.89 15.79 -1.47
C TRP A 28 -3.56 15.32 -0.87
N HIS A 29 -3.41 15.48 0.44
CA HIS A 29 -2.35 14.83 1.21
C HIS A 29 -2.76 13.39 1.51
N VAL A 30 -2.25 12.44 0.73
CA VAL A 30 -2.56 11.01 0.87
C VAL A 30 -1.37 10.26 1.43
N VAL A 31 -1.59 9.49 2.50
CA VAL A 31 -0.59 8.60 3.09
C VAL A 31 -1.06 7.15 2.95
N TRP A 32 -0.15 6.27 2.54
CA TRP A 32 -0.41 4.84 2.37
C TRP A 32 0.16 4.03 3.53
N TYR A 33 -0.57 2.98 3.90
CA TYR A 33 -0.17 2.05 4.94
C TYR A 33 -0.59 0.63 4.58
N LEU A 34 0.35 -0.32 4.64
CA LEU A 34 0.04 -1.73 4.39
C LEU A 34 -0.06 -2.48 5.71
N MET A 35 -1.15 -3.23 5.88
CA MET A 35 -1.43 -3.95 7.12
C MET A 35 -1.67 -5.44 6.87
N PRO A 36 -0.84 -6.35 7.44
CA PRO A 36 -1.14 -7.77 7.49
C PRO A 36 -2.52 -8.04 8.07
N THR A 37 -3.28 -8.94 7.46
CA THR A 37 -4.61 -9.32 7.98
C THR A 37 -4.58 -10.48 8.97
N THR A 38 -3.45 -11.18 9.07
CA THR A 38 -3.26 -12.29 10.02
C THR A 38 -2.24 -11.90 11.09
N PRO A 39 -2.62 -11.86 12.37
CA PRO A 39 -1.68 -11.63 13.47
C PRO A 39 -0.61 -12.73 13.52
N LYS A 40 0.67 -12.34 13.47
CA LYS A 40 1.83 -13.22 13.72
C LYS A 40 2.87 -12.43 14.51
N PRO A 41 3.02 -12.67 15.82
CA PRO A 41 3.91 -11.89 16.67
C PRO A 41 5.39 -12.23 16.41
N GLY A 42 6.27 -11.31 16.81
CA GLY A 42 7.71 -11.58 16.94
C GLY A 42 8.62 -11.08 15.82
N ALA A 43 8.07 -10.59 14.70
CA ALA A 43 8.87 -9.98 13.63
C ALA A 43 8.03 -9.06 12.71
N PRO A 44 8.66 -8.09 12.01
CA PRO A 44 8.04 -7.38 10.89
C PRO A 44 7.57 -8.34 9.79
N GLN A 45 6.43 -8.05 9.16
CA GLN A 45 5.83 -8.95 8.17
C GLN A 45 5.77 -8.37 6.76
N VAL A 46 5.47 -7.08 6.63
CA VAL A 46 5.38 -6.39 5.34
C VAL A 46 6.25 -5.14 5.39
N ASP A 47 6.97 -4.91 4.31
CA ASP A 47 7.64 -3.66 4.01
C ASP A 47 7.03 -3.06 2.74
N TRP A 48 7.03 -1.73 2.60
CA TRP A 48 6.50 -1.07 1.42
C TRP A 48 7.19 0.24 1.09
N THR A 49 7.17 0.57 -0.20
CA THR A 49 7.61 1.86 -0.72
C THR A 49 6.52 2.44 -1.60
N ILE A 50 6.35 3.76 -1.52
CA ILE A 50 5.39 4.51 -2.32
C ILE A 50 6.16 5.38 -3.32
N GLN A 51 5.76 5.30 -4.58
CA GLN A 51 6.23 6.19 -5.64
C GLN A 51 5.01 6.92 -6.20
N VAL A 52 5.15 8.22 -6.43
CA VAL A 52 4.05 9.06 -6.91
C VAL A 52 4.37 9.56 -8.30
N GLU A 53 3.44 9.34 -9.23
CA GLU A 53 3.50 9.86 -10.58
C GLU A 53 2.41 10.90 -10.76
N ARG A 54 2.78 12.13 -11.16
CA ARG A 54 1.82 13.15 -11.58
C ARG A 54 1.64 13.08 -13.10
N GLY A 55 0.82 12.14 -13.56
CA GLY A 55 0.58 11.90 -14.98
C GLY A 55 -0.25 12.97 -15.69
N ALA A 56 -1.00 13.80 -14.95
CA ALA A 56 -1.75 14.93 -15.50
C ALA A 56 -1.91 16.08 -14.50
N THR A 57 -2.52 17.18 -14.93
CA THR A 57 -2.71 18.40 -14.11
C THR A 57 -3.57 18.15 -12.87
N ASP A 58 -4.63 17.36 -13.03
CA ASP A 58 -5.71 17.15 -12.06
C ASP A 58 -5.68 15.77 -11.39
N GLN A 59 -4.73 14.90 -11.76
CA GLN A 59 -4.62 13.56 -11.18
C GLN A 59 -3.18 13.10 -10.98
N CYS A 60 -2.97 12.29 -9.94
CA CYS A 60 -1.77 11.50 -9.71
C CYS A 60 -2.09 10.00 -9.54
N THR A 61 -1.05 9.19 -9.74
CA THR A 61 -1.04 7.76 -9.54
C THR A 61 -0.06 7.42 -8.43
N TYR A 62 -0.50 6.59 -7.48
CA TYR A 62 0.36 6.00 -6.48
C TYR A 62 0.73 4.59 -6.90
N TRP A 63 2.02 4.34 -7.00
CA TRP A 63 2.62 3.02 -7.18
C TRP A 63 3.08 2.52 -5.81
N ILE A 64 2.58 1.36 -5.42
CA ILE A 64 2.82 0.76 -4.11
C ILE A 64 3.57 -0.56 -4.33
N VAL A 65 4.84 -0.58 -3.96
CA VAL A 65 5.66 -1.79 -3.97
C VAL A 65 5.65 -2.36 -2.56
N ALA A 66 5.22 -3.61 -2.41
CA ALA A 66 5.19 -4.31 -1.14
C ALA A 66 6.09 -5.54 -1.17
N ARG A 67 6.71 -5.86 -0.03
CA ARG A 67 7.54 -7.03 0.17
C ARG A 67 7.07 -7.81 1.39
N ASN A 68 6.84 -9.10 1.22
CA ASN A 68 6.64 -10.02 2.33
C ASN A 68 8.01 -10.33 2.96
N LEU A 69 8.19 -9.97 4.23
CA LEU A 69 9.41 -10.21 5.00
C LEU A 69 9.41 -11.57 5.68
N THR A 70 8.30 -12.31 5.61
CA THR A 70 8.15 -13.61 6.28
C THR A 70 8.51 -14.78 5.37
N THR A 71 8.73 -15.94 5.99
CA THR A 71 8.98 -17.23 5.32
C THR A 71 7.70 -17.98 4.96
N THR A 72 6.53 -17.35 5.11
CA THR A 72 5.21 -17.93 4.81
C THR A 72 4.42 -17.00 3.90
N PRO A 73 3.42 -17.48 3.14
CA PRO A 73 2.51 -16.59 2.44
C PRO A 73 1.87 -15.57 3.39
N LEU A 74 1.66 -14.34 2.91
CA LEU A 74 1.11 -13.23 3.65
C LEU A 74 -0.04 -12.60 2.87
N THR A 75 -1.15 -12.35 3.55
CA THR A 75 -2.26 -11.51 3.07
C THR A 75 -2.24 -10.16 3.79
N PHE A 76 -2.52 -9.08 3.07
CA PHE A 76 -2.52 -7.73 3.62
C PHE A 76 -3.54 -6.82 2.94
N GLU A 77 -3.85 -5.70 3.59
CA GLU A 77 -4.65 -4.59 3.05
C GLU A 77 -3.78 -3.41 2.68
N GLY A 78 -4.03 -2.80 1.52
CA GLY A 78 -3.53 -1.48 1.15
C GLY A 78 -4.50 -0.40 1.62
N ARG A 79 -4.16 0.25 2.74
CA ARG A 79 -4.96 1.30 3.36
C ARG A 79 -4.41 2.68 3.00
N TYR A 80 -5.27 3.67 2.98
CA TYR A 80 -4.86 5.06 2.82
C TYR A 80 -5.59 5.99 3.79
N ALA A 81 -4.98 7.14 4.04
CA ALA A 81 -5.55 8.26 4.76
C ALA A 81 -5.46 9.52 3.91
N VAL A 82 -6.55 10.28 3.82
CA VAL A 82 -6.57 11.64 3.26
C VAL A 82 -6.55 12.61 4.44
N LEU A 83 -5.49 13.39 4.59
CA LEU A 83 -5.22 14.18 5.79
C LEU A 83 -5.84 15.57 5.80
N ASN A 84 -6.20 16.10 4.63
CA ASN A 84 -6.55 17.50 4.33
C ASN A 84 -5.38 18.49 4.50
#